data_AF-A0A0X3UQJ7-F1
#
_entry.id   AF-A0A0X3UQJ7-F1
#
_cell.length_a   1.000
_cell.length_b   1.000
_cell.length_c   1.000
_cell.angle_alpha   90.00
_cell.angle_beta   90.00
_cell.angle_gamma   90.00
#
_symmetry.space_group_name_H-M   'P 1'
#
loop_
_entity.id
_entity.type
_entity.pdbx_description
1 polymer ?
#
loop_
_entity_poly.entity_id
_entity_poly.type
_entity_poly.pdbx_seq_one_letter_code
_entity_poly.pdbx_strand_id
1 'polypeptide(L)'
;MDNASGLIADAHALLERGSFGRARSLTVLAQEELGKALWIYEAFEQAWSTGSEDAREVPRLASDGRRHAVKYMESFVFGKELAAFWGDYGAIEHPEDESQDGWNTFLVQKKSEAETAGQRANEEKIAGFYVDLDGSDDAAHSPADISAGSIDTDLQTAAQVVEMLLIKDHSRMKLEAQTPYDSTHEQQHRLLPISHPEDWSEASEKFRRGDYFKGTEA
;
A
#
# COMPACT_ATOMS: atom_id res chain seq x y z
N MET A 1 -9.91 2.87 -0.41
CA MET A 1 -8.64 3.17 -1.12
C MET A 1 -8.24 4.63 -1.07
N ASP A 2 -9.19 5.58 -1.03
CA ASP A 2 -8.89 7.01 -1.03
C ASP A 2 -7.88 7.44 0.05
N ASN A 3 -8.07 7.04 1.30
CA ASN A 3 -7.16 7.35 2.41
C ASN A 3 -5.71 6.89 2.15
N ALA A 4 -5.51 5.65 1.69
CA ALA A 4 -4.18 5.12 1.39
C ALA A 4 -3.49 5.93 0.28
N SER A 5 -4.22 6.22 -0.81
CA SER A 5 -3.67 7.02 -1.91
C SER A 5 -3.39 8.48 -1.54
N GLY A 6 -4.20 9.08 -0.66
CA GLY A 6 -3.95 10.42 -0.13
C GLY A 6 -2.69 10.48 0.72
N LEU A 7 -2.50 9.50 1.61
CA LEU A 7 -1.29 9.38 2.44
C LEU A 7 -0.02 9.22 1.59
N ILE A 8 -0.08 8.48 0.49
CA ILE A 8 1.05 8.36 -0.47
C ILE A 8 1.37 9.71 -1.11
N ALA A 9 0.35 10.45 -1.57
CA ALA A 9 0.54 11.78 -2.15
C ALA A 9 1.13 12.78 -1.14
N ASP A 10 0.64 12.75 0.11
CA ASP A 10 1.17 13.59 1.18
C ASP A 10 2.61 13.21 1.56
N ALA A 11 2.92 11.91 1.61
CA ALA A 11 4.27 11.40 1.83
C ALA A 11 5.23 11.91 0.75
N HIS A 12 4.81 11.87 -0.51
CA HIS A 12 5.59 12.39 -1.63
C HIS A 12 5.86 13.90 -1.50
N ALA A 13 4.84 14.69 -1.18
CA ALA A 13 5.01 16.13 -0.97
C ALA A 13 5.96 16.47 0.20
N LEU A 14 6.01 15.63 1.24
CA LEU A 14 6.96 15.77 2.35
C LEU A 14 8.37 15.34 1.96
N LEU A 15 8.50 14.31 1.12
CA LEU A 15 9.76 13.83 0.58
C LEU A 15 10.43 14.91 -0.27
N GLU A 16 9.70 15.55 -1.17
CA GLU A 16 10.19 16.67 -2.00
C GLU A 16 10.71 17.85 -1.16
N ARG A 17 10.22 18.00 0.07
CA ARG A 17 10.64 19.04 1.02
C ARG A 17 11.76 18.60 1.97
N GLY A 18 12.29 17.39 1.80
CA GLY A 18 13.34 16.82 2.65
C GLY A 18 12.86 16.42 4.05
N SER A 19 11.55 16.29 4.28
CA SER A 19 10.99 15.85 5.56
C SER A 19 10.92 14.33 5.66
N PHE A 20 12.08 13.67 5.56
CA PHE A 20 12.21 12.22 5.37
C PHE A 20 11.52 11.37 6.46
N GLY A 21 11.67 11.73 7.74
CA GLY A 21 11.01 11.02 8.84
C GLY A 21 9.49 10.97 8.67
N ARG A 22 8.88 12.14 8.43
CA ARG A 22 7.42 12.22 8.24
C ARG A 22 6.96 11.53 6.96
N ALA A 23 7.71 11.65 5.87
CA ALA A 23 7.42 10.94 4.62
C ALA A 23 7.37 9.42 4.88
N ARG A 24 8.36 8.88 5.59
CA ARG A 24 8.39 7.45 5.96
C ARG A 24 7.19 7.05 6.82
N SER A 25 6.83 7.85 7.83
CA SER A 25 5.66 7.54 8.65
C SER A 25 4.35 7.54 7.85
N LEU A 26 4.19 8.46 6.90
CA LEU A 26 3.00 8.47 6.03
C LEU A 26 2.98 7.30 5.05
N THR A 27 4.14 6.89 4.52
CA THR A 27 4.26 5.67 3.69
C THR A 27 3.81 4.43 4.48
N VAL A 28 4.28 4.26 5.72
CA VAL A 28 3.86 3.16 6.59
C VAL A 28 2.36 3.22 6.88
N LEU A 29 1.83 4.40 7.18
CA LEU A 29 0.39 4.57 7.41
C LEU A 29 -0.43 4.21 6.17
N ALA A 30 0.02 4.58 4.97
CA ALA A 30 -0.66 4.20 3.72
C ALA A 30 -0.74 2.66 3.57
N GLN A 31 0.34 1.96 3.90
CA GLN A 31 0.37 0.50 3.91
C GLN A 31 -0.53 -0.12 4.99
N GLU A 32 -0.61 0.48 6.18
CA GLU A 32 -1.60 0.05 7.19
C GLU A 32 -3.05 0.27 6.73
N GLU A 33 -3.34 1.35 6.01
CA GLU A 33 -4.65 1.60 5.43
C GLU A 33 -4.97 0.61 4.30
N LEU A 34 -3.98 0.24 3.50
CA LEU A 34 -4.10 -0.83 2.52
C LEU A 34 -4.41 -2.18 3.18
N GLY A 35 -3.71 -2.54 4.26
CA GLY A 35 -3.99 -3.76 5.01
C GLY A 35 -5.44 -3.86 5.49
N LYS A 36 -6.00 -2.76 6.00
CA LYS A 36 -7.44 -2.71 6.33
C LYS A 36 -8.33 -2.82 5.10
N ALA A 37 -7.96 -2.15 4.01
CA ALA A 37 -8.71 -2.20 2.77
C ALA A 37 -8.79 -3.63 2.22
N LEU A 38 -7.72 -4.43 2.35
CA LEU A 38 -7.72 -5.85 1.97
C LEU A 38 -8.75 -6.66 2.76
N TRP A 39 -8.85 -6.46 4.08
CA TRP A 39 -9.87 -7.15 4.90
C TRP A 39 -11.30 -6.78 4.52
N ILE A 40 -11.53 -5.50 4.22
CA ILE A 40 -12.85 -5.03 3.76
C ILE A 40 -13.14 -5.61 2.37
N TYR A 41 -12.16 -5.58 1.47
CA TYR A 41 -12.29 -6.10 0.12
C TYR A 41 -12.65 -7.59 0.12
N GLU A 42 -11.94 -8.41 0.90
CA GLU A 42 -12.23 -9.84 1.07
C GLU A 42 -13.67 -10.10 1.55
N ALA A 43 -14.18 -9.28 2.49
CA ALA A 43 -15.51 -9.46 3.04
C ALA A 43 -16.65 -8.99 2.10
N PHE A 44 -16.37 -8.00 1.24
CA PHE A 44 -17.41 -7.27 0.50
C PHE A 44 -17.34 -7.39 -1.03
N GLU A 45 -16.25 -7.87 -1.64
CA GLU A 45 -16.09 -7.88 -3.11
C GLU A 45 -17.29 -8.50 -3.84
N GLN A 46 -17.81 -9.63 -3.35
CA GLN A 46 -18.96 -10.31 -3.93
C GLN A 46 -20.26 -9.51 -3.74
N ALA A 47 -20.43 -8.86 -2.58
CA ALA A 47 -21.61 -8.05 -2.29
C ALA A 47 -21.64 -6.81 -3.19
N TRP A 48 -20.50 -6.12 -3.36
CA TRP A 48 -20.36 -5.00 -4.28
C TRP A 48 -20.62 -5.39 -5.73
N SER A 49 -20.17 -6.58 -6.15
CA SER A 49 -20.40 -7.08 -7.51
C SER A 49 -21.85 -7.46 -7.80
N THR A 50 -22.63 -7.82 -6.77
CA THR A 50 -24.04 -8.24 -6.92
C THR A 50 -25.04 -7.16 -6.51
N GLY A 51 -24.58 -6.04 -5.94
CA GLY A 51 -25.44 -4.97 -5.44
C GLY A 51 -26.16 -5.33 -4.14
N SER A 52 -25.66 -6.30 -3.39
CA SER A 52 -26.20 -6.62 -2.06
C SER A 52 -25.91 -5.48 -1.09
N GLU A 53 -26.96 -5.01 -0.41
CA GLU A 53 -26.88 -4.00 0.65
C GLU A 53 -26.90 -4.62 2.06
N ASP A 54 -26.82 -5.96 2.15
CA ASP A 54 -26.87 -6.65 3.43
C ASP A 54 -25.68 -6.25 4.31
N ALA A 55 -25.97 -5.97 5.58
CA ALA A 55 -24.92 -5.67 6.55
C ALA A 55 -23.99 -6.89 6.71
N ARG A 56 -22.69 -6.63 6.69
CA ARG A 56 -21.65 -7.64 6.90
C ARG A 56 -20.69 -7.20 7.98
N GLU A 57 -20.29 -8.16 8.79
CA GLU A 57 -19.22 -7.97 9.75
C GLU A 57 -17.87 -8.21 9.09
N VAL A 58 -16.85 -7.48 9.54
CA VAL A 58 -15.45 -7.73 9.19
C VAL A 58 -14.71 -8.04 10.49
N PRO A 59 -14.73 -9.30 10.97
CA PRO A 59 -14.18 -9.65 12.29
C PRO A 59 -12.73 -9.20 12.49
N ARG A 60 -11.92 -9.23 11.42
CA ARG A 60 -10.51 -8.79 11.45
C ARG A 60 -10.34 -7.31 11.84
N LEU A 61 -11.31 -6.43 11.50
CA LEU A 61 -11.26 -5.04 11.96
C LEU A 61 -11.43 -4.93 13.47
N ALA A 62 -12.27 -5.78 14.07
CA ALA A 62 -12.48 -5.80 15.52
C ALA A 62 -11.28 -6.40 16.27
N SER A 63 -10.72 -7.51 15.77
CA SER A 63 -9.58 -8.20 16.42
C SER A 63 -8.26 -7.48 16.22
N ASP A 64 -7.99 -7.00 15.00
CA ASP A 64 -6.66 -6.57 14.57
C ASP A 64 -6.59 -5.12 14.09
N GLY A 65 -7.72 -4.40 14.00
CA GLY A 65 -7.75 -3.01 13.51
C GLY A 65 -6.89 -2.02 14.30
N ARG A 66 -6.62 -2.31 15.58
CA ARG A 66 -5.72 -1.52 16.45
C ARG A 66 -4.26 -2.00 16.44
N ARG A 67 -3.97 -3.12 15.79
CA ARG A 67 -2.64 -3.72 15.74
C ARG A 67 -1.92 -3.25 14.48
N HIS A 68 -1.23 -2.12 14.59
CA HIS A 68 -0.51 -1.46 13.49
C HIS A 68 0.38 -2.41 12.68
N ALA A 69 1.25 -3.16 13.35
CA ALA A 69 2.13 -4.13 12.70
C ALA A 69 1.36 -5.21 11.93
N VAL A 70 0.19 -5.64 12.43
CA VAL A 70 -0.65 -6.63 11.73
C VAL A 70 -1.24 -6.03 10.46
N LYS A 71 -1.79 -4.81 10.52
CA LYS A 71 -2.29 -4.13 9.31
C LYS A 71 -1.19 -3.98 8.25
N TYR A 72 0.00 -3.54 8.66
CA TYR A 72 1.14 -3.42 7.76
C TYR A 72 1.52 -4.77 7.14
N MET A 73 1.63 -5.81 7.97
CA MET A 73 1.98 -7.17 7.54
C MET A 73 1.08 -7.66 6.40
N GLU A 74 -0.21 -7.37 6.44
CA GLU A 74 -1.16 -7.75 5.38
C GLU A 74 -0.82 -7.09 4.04
N SER A 75 -0.52 -5.79 4.06
CA SER A 75 -0.09 -5.08 2.86
C SER A 75 1.27 -5.56 2.35
N PHE A 76 2.17 -5.93 3.26
CA PHE A 76 3.49 -6.45 2.92
C PHE A 76 3.40 -7.81 2.24
N VAL A 77 2.57 -8.72 2.77
CA VAL A 77 2.31 -10.02 2.16
C VAL A 77 1.63 -9.85 0.80
N PHE A 78 0.63 -8.99 0.70
CA PHE A 78 -0.03 -8.68 -0.58
C PHE A 78 0.96 -8.13 -1.63
N GLY A 79 1.89 -7.26 -1.21
CA GLY A 79 2.92 -6.70 -2.08
C GLY A 79 3.99 -7.68 -2.55
N LYS A 80 4.06 -8.91 -1.99
CA LYS A 80 5.00 -9.93 -2.48
C LYS A 80 4.71 -10.37 -3.92
N GLU A 81 3.48 -10.18 -4.39
CA GLU A 81 3.08 -10.48 -5.77
C GLU A 81 3.42 -9.34 -6.75
N LEU A 82 3.93 -8.19 -6.27
CA LEU A 82 4.11 -6.98 -7.08
C LEU A 82 4.91 -7.21 -8.37
N ALA A 83 6.04 -7.92 -8.28
CA ALA A 83 6.88 -8.18 -9.45
C ALA A 83 6.14 -9.05 -10.48
N ALA A 84 5.52 -10.14 -10.04
CA ALA A 84 4.74 -11.03 -10.89
C ALA A 84 3.51 -10.33 -11.49
N PHE A 85 2.88 -9.44 -10.73
CA PHE A 85 1.76 -8.61 -11.18
C PHE A 85 2.16 -7.74 -12.38
N TRP A 86 3.38 -7.21 -12.39
CA TRP A 86 3.95 -6.45 -13.51
C TRP A 86 4.71 -7.31 -14.52
N GLY A 87 4.54 -8.64 -14.48
CA GLY A 87 5.07 -9.57 -15.47
C GLY A 87 6.50 -10.07 -15.21
N ASP A 88 7.13 -9.68 -14.11
CA ASP A 88 8.40 -10.25 -13.65
C ASP A 88 8.16 -11.49 -12.79
N TYR A 89 7.93 -12.62 -13.48
CA TYR A 89 7.77 -13.92 -12.83
C TYR A 89 9.08 -14.50 -12.28
N GLY A 90 10.23 -13.93 -12.64
CA GLY A 90 11.54 -14.39 -12.15
C GLY A 90 11.78 -14.04 -10.69
N ALA A 91 11.07 -13.04 -10.16
CA ALA A 91 11.12 -12.61 -8.77
C ALA A 91 10.23 -13.45 -7.83
N ILE A 92 9.47 -14.42 -8.35
CA ILE A 92 8.66 -15.30 -7.49
C ILE A 92 9.59 -16.19 -6.68
N GLU A 93 9.48 -16.06 -5.36
CA GLU A 93 10.24 -16.89 -4.44
C GLU A 93 9.57 -18.27 -4.30
N HIS A 94 10.37 -19.32 -4.42
CA HIS A 94 9.96 -20.71 -4.23
C HIS A 94 10.77 -21.35 -3.11
N PRO A 95 10.23 -22.36 -2.39
CA PRO A 95 11.04 -23.10 -1.44
C PRO A 95 12.19 -23.82 -2.15
N GLU A 96 13.35 -23.92 -1.49
CA GLU A 96 14.49 -24.71 -2.01
C GLU A 96 14.14 -26.21 -2.11
N ASP A 97 13.23 -26.68 -1.24
CA ASP A 97 12.68 -28.02 -1.25
C ASP A 97 11.18 -27.96 -1.58
N GLU A 98 10.76 -28.54 -2.71
CA GLU A 98 9.35 -28.59 -3.14
C GLU A 98 8.50 -29.63 -2.40
N SER A 99 9.09 -30.37 -1.45
CA SER A 99 8.33 -31.27 -0.58
C SER A 99 7.31 -30.51 0.28
N GLN A 100 6.33 -31.23 0.83
CA GLN A 100 5.38 -30.64 1.78
C GLN A 100 6.08 -29.98 2.98
N ASP A 101 7.18 -30.56 3.46
CA ASP A 101 7.94 -30.02 4.58
C ASP A 101 8.75 -28.78 4.20
N GLY A 102 9.28 -28.75 2.98
CA GLY A 102 9.93 -27.56 2.42
C GLY A 102 8.97 -26.38 2.25
N TRP A 103 7.76 -26.64 1.75
CA TRP A 103 6.68 -25.65 1.71
C TRP A 103 6.26 -25.16 3.10
N ASN A 104 6.10 -26.07 4.06
CA ASN A 104 5.77 -25.68 5.45
C ASN A 104 6.84 -24.76 6.04
N THR A 105 8.12 -25.10 5.83
CA THR A 105 9.26 -24.32 6.31
C THR A 105 9.30 -22.93 5.67
N PHE A 106 9.12 -22.87 4.34
CA PHE A 106 9.07 -21.62 3.59
C PHE A 106 7.94 -20.71 4.07
N LEU A 107 6.72 -21.24 4.27
CA LEU A 107 5.59 -20.45 4.76
C LEU A 107 5.83 -19.90 6.18
N VAL A 108 6.46 -20.69 7.07
CA VAL A 108 6.84 -20.23 8.41
C VAL A 108 7.88 -19.10 8.32
N GLN A 109 8.89 -19.25 7.46
CA GLN A 109 9.89 -18.20 7.23
C GLN A 109 9.23 -16.92 6.72
N LYS A 110 8.39 -17.00 5.68
CA LYS A 110 7.70 -15.84 5.10
C LYS A 110 6.82 -15.11 6.12
N LYS A 111 6.15 -15.87 6.99
CA LYS A 111 5.40 -15.30 8.10
C LYS A 111 6.30 -14.53 9.07
N SER A 112 7.43 -15.11 9.46
CA SER A 112 8.39 -14.46 10.36
C SER A 112 9.02 -13.19 9.75
N GLU A 113 9.32 -13.20 8.45
CA GLU A 113 9.77 -12.02 7.71
C GLU A 113 8.73 -10.91 7.75
N ALA A 114 7.46 -11.24 7.51
CA ALA A 114 6.37 -10.28 7.51
C ALA A 114 6.11 -9.69 8.91
N GLU A 115 6.21 -10.50 9.96
CA GLU A 115 6.12 -10.04 11.36
C GLU A 115 7.25 -9.07 11.71
N THR A 116 8.48 -9.39 11.31
CA THR A 116 9.66 -8.52 11.52
C THR A 116 9.51 -7.20 10.76
N ALA A 117 9.06 -7.26 9.50
CA ALA A 117 8.82 -6.08 8.69
C ALA A 117 7.74 -5.18 9.32
N GLY A 118 6.66 -5.75 9.85
CA GLY A 118 5.60 -5.00 10.53
C GLY A 118 6.05 -4.33 11.83
N GLN A 119 6.94 -4.98 12.59
CA GLN A 119 7.53 -4.38 13.80
C GLN A 119 8.42 -3.18 13.43
N ARG A 120 9.36 -3.38 12.49
CA ARG A 120 10.25 -2.33 12.00
C ARG A 120 9.48 -1.14 11.44
N ALA A 121 8.45 -1.39 10.62
CA ALA A 121 7.63 -0.32 10.06
C ALA A 121 6.92 0.50 11.14
N ASN A 122 6.45 -0.17 12.21
CA ASN A 122 5.83 0.54 13.33
C ASN A 122 6.83 1.43 14.07
N GLU A 123 8.07 0.97 14.26
CA GLU A 123 9.17 1.76 14.84
C GLU A 123 9.52 2.96 13.96
N GLU A 124 9.70 2.75 12.66
CA GLU A 124 9.99 3.81 11.68
C GLU A 124 8.89 4.89 11.66
N LYS A 125 7.62 4.45 11.68
CA LYS A 125 6.47 5.35 11.76
C LYS A 125 6.49 6.19 13.03
N ILE A 126 6.81 5.57 14.17
CA ILE A 126 6.90 6.26 15.45
C ILE A 126 8.04 7.28 15.42
N ALA A 127 9.23 6.89 14.96
CA ALA A 127 10.39 7.77 14.86
C ALA A 127 10.15 9.00 13.96
N GLY A 128 9.36 8.86 12.89
CA GLY A 128 9.05 9.96 11.99
C GLY A 128 7.97 10.95 12.48
N PHE A 129 7.33 10.69 13.62
CA PHE A 129 6.34 11.61 14.22
C PHE A 129 6.73 12.14 15.60
N TYR A 130 7.47 11.37 16.37
CA TYR A 130 7.73 11.67 17.77
C TYR A 130 9.22 11.92 18.01
N VAL A 131 9.50 12.73 19.04
CA VAL A 131 10.86 13.03 19.53
C VAL A 131 11.13 12.09 20.70
N ASP A 132 12.32 11.49 20.76
CA ASP A 132 12.88 10.79 21.92
C ASP A 132 11.92 9.90 22.71
N LEU A 133 11.46 8.80 22.12
CA LEU A 133 10.60 7.85 22.85
C LEU A 133 11.38 6.81 23.63
N ASP A 134 12.65 6.64 23.29
CA ASP A 134 13.56 5.59 23.74
C ASP A 134 14.29 6.03 25.02
N GLY A 135 14.52 7.34 25.18
CA GLY A 135 15.22 7.95 26.32
C GLY A 135 16.60 7.35 26.62
N SER A 136 17.18 6.60 25.68
CA SER A 136 18.35 5.76 25.89
C SER A 136 19.66 6.49 25.64
N ASP A 137 19.62 7.61 24.93
CA ASP A 137 20.78 8.44 24.61
C ASP A 137 20.71 9.80 25.31
N ASP A 138 21.88 10.37 25.60
CA ASP A 138 22.04 11.74 26.14
C ASP A 138 21.69 12.83 25.10
N ALA A 139 21.34 12.45 23.86
CA ALA A 139 21.04 13.36 22.76
C ALA A 139 19.58 13.22 22.31
N ALA A 140 18.94 14.38 22.09
CA ALA A 140 17.58 14.45 21.60
C ALA A 140 17.51 14.26 20.07
N HIS A 141 16.78 13.24 19.62
CA HIS A 141 16.50 12.90 18.24
C HIS A 141 15.07 13.28 17.84
N SER A 142 14.96 14.07 16.78
CA SER A 142 13.70 14.51 16.20
C SER A 142 13.45 13.85 14.84
N PRO A 143 12.21 13.89 14.33
CA PRO A 143 11.92 13.46 12.96
C PRO A 143 12.73 14.16 11.87
N ALA A 144 13.34 15.33 12.16
CA ALA A 144 14.19 16.05 11.24
C ALA A 144 15.61 15.45 11.14
N ASP A 145 16.02 14.65 12.12
CA ASP A 145 17.34 14.01 12.17
C ASP A 145 17.37 12.68 11.40
N ILE A 146 16.21 12.22 10.94
CA ILE A 146 16.07 11.01 10.14
C ILE A 146 16.63 11.27 8.73
N SER A 147 17.62 10.47 8.34
CA SER A 147 18.16 10.49 6.98
C SER A 147 17.19 9.92 5.94
N ALA A 148 17.39 10.31 4.68
CA ALA A 148 16.58 9.86 3.55
C ALA A 148 16.51 8.33 3.44
N GLY A 149 17.65 7.63 3.58
CA GLY A 149 17.68 6.17 3.47
C GLY A 149 17.10 5.69 2.13
N SER A 150 16.19 4.71 2.20
CA SER A 150 15.48 4.10 1.06
C SER A 150 14.09 4.70 0.78
N ILE A 151 13.74 5.84 1.39
CA ILE A 151 12.35 6.32 1.40
C ILE A 151 11.75 6.54 0.00
N ASP A 152 12.54 6.99 -0.98
CA ASP A 152 12.07 7.13 -2.37
C ASP A 152 11.58 5.79 -2.93
N THR A 153 12.39 4.73 -2.78
CA THR A 153 12.05 3.38 -3.25
C THR A 153 10.91 2.76 -2.45
N ASP A 154 10.90 2.96 -1.13
CA ASP A 154 9.85 2.43 -0.25
C ASP A 154 8.50 3.08 -0.57
N LEU A 155 8.48 4.39 -0.81
CA LEU A 155 7.29 5.15 -1.20
C LEU A 155 6.78 4.72 -2.58
N GLN A 156 7.67 4.58 -3.57
CA GLN A 156 7.31 4.08 -4.89
C GLN A 156 6.69 2.68 -4.80
N THR A 157 7.33 1.77 -4.05
CA THR A 157 6.82 0.41 -3.83
C THR A 157 5.44 0.45 -3.18
N ALA A 158 5.26 1.26 -2.13
CA ALA A 158 3.96 1.40 -1.46
C ALA A 158 2.88 1.94 -2.43
N ALA A 159 3.21 2.91 -3.27
CA ALA A 159 2.30 3.43 -4.29
C ALA A 159 1.87 2.34 -5.29
N GLN A 160 2.82 1.54 -5.79
CA GLN A 160 2.56 0.45 -6.71
C GLN A 160 1.70 -0.66 -6.08
N VAL A 161 1.94 -1.01 -4.81
CA VAL A 161 1.12 -2.03 -4.12
C VAL A 161 -0.31 -1.53 -3.85
N VAL A 162 -0.50 -0.23 -3.56
CA VAL A 162 -1.84 0.37 -3.51
C VAL A 162 -2.52 0.32 -4.88
N GLU A 163 -1.77 0.57 -5.94
CA GLU A 163 -2.24 0.50 -7.32
C GLU A 163 -2.68 -0.92 -7.73
N MET A 164 -1.98 -1.97 -7.29
CA MET A 164 -2.40 -3.37 -7.53
C MET A 164 -3.84 -3.61 -7.08
N LEU A 165 -4.23 -3.15 -5.88
CA LEU A 165 -5.60 -3.32 -5.39
C LEU A 165 -6.59 -2.46 -6.19
N LEU A 166 -6.22 -1.26 -6.60
CA LEU A 166 -7.06 -0.41 -7.46
C LEU A 166 -7.28 -1.04 -8.84
N ILE A 167 -6.28 -1.70 -9.42
CA ILE A 167 -6.39 -2.41 -10.70
C ILE A 167 -7.22 -3.69 -10.52
N LYS A 168 -7.03 -4.43 -9.42
CA LYS A 168 -7.84 -5.60 -9.08
C LYS A 168 -9.33 -5.22 -9.00
N ASP A 169 -9.63 -4.14 -8.27
CA ASP A 169 -11.00 -3.65 -8.11
C ASP A 169 -11.58 -3.10 -9.42
N HIS A 170 -10.77 -2.37 -10.21
CA HIS A 170 -11.17 -1.96 -11.56
C HIS A 170 -11.57 -3.17 -12.43
N SER A 171 -10.76 -4.24 -12.38
CA SER A 171 -10.99 -5.46 -13.14
C SER A 171 -12.29 -6.15 -12.70
N ARG A 172 -12.53 -6.26 -11.40
CA ARG A 172 -13.80 -6.74 -10.83
C ARG A 172 -14.98 -5.94 -11.37
N MET A 173 -14.93 -4.61 -11.31
CA MET A 173 -16.01 -3.73 -11.79
C MET A 173 -16.28 -3.86 -13.29
N LYS A 174 -15.25 -4.09 -14.10
CA LYS A 174 -15.39 -4.18 -15.57
C LYS A 174 -15.80 -5.55 -16.07
N LEU A 175 -15.33 -6.62 -15.43
CA LEU A 175 -15.40 -7.97 -15.96
C LEU A 175 -16.41 -8.85 -15.23
N GLU A 176 -16.70 -8.56 -13.97
CA GLU A 176 -17.45 -9.46 -13.08
C GLU A 176 -18.69 -8.83 -12.46
N ALA A 177 -18.65 -7.52 -12.19
CA ALA A 177 -19.74 -6.83 -11.50
C ALA A 177 -21.00 -6.71 -12.37
N GLN A 178 -22.16 -6.94 -11.73
CA GLN A 178 -23.49 -6.70 -12.29
C GLN A 178 -23.99 -5.28 -11.98
N THR A 179 -23.28 -4.58 -11.10
CA THR A 179 -23.55 -3.20 -10.70
C THR A 179 -22.93 -2.20 -11.67
N PRO A 180 -23.45 -0.94 -11.72
CA PRO A 180 -22.83 0.12 -12.50
C PRO A 180 -21.38 0.39 -12.08
N TYR A 181 -20.55 0.74 -13.05
CA TYR A 181 -19.15 1.08 -12.82
C TYR A 181 -19.01 2.38 -11.99
N ASP A 182 -18.36 2.29 -10.83
CA ASP A 182 -18.16 3.38 -9.84
C ASP A 182 -16.75 3.99 -9.84
N SER A 183 -15.82 3.41 -10.61
CA SER A 183 -14.48 3.92 -10.93
C SER A 183 -13.46 4.01 -9.79
N THR A 184 -12.22 3.65 -10.13
CA THR A 184 -11.01 3.78 -9.29
C THR A 184 -10.03 4.83 -9.83
N HIS A 185 -10.41 5.53 -10.91
CA HIS A 185 -9.43 6.25 -11.71
C HIS A 185 -8.83 7.48 -11.01
N GLU A 186 -9.59 8.16 -10.14
CA GLU A 186 -9.06 9.32 -9.41
C GLU A 186 -7.88 8.90 -8.53
N GLN A 187 -8.06 7.81 -7.77
CA GLN A 187 -7.01 7.27 -6.91
C GLN A 187 -5.84 6.73 -7.74
N GLN A 188 -6.10 6.07 -8.88
CA GLN A 188 -5.02 5.63 -9.77
C GLN A 188 -4.21 6.81 -10.31
N HIS A 189 -4.87 7.82 -10.88
CA HIS A 189 -4.20 9.00 -11.44
C HIS A 189 -3.36 9.75 -10.41
N ARG A 190 -3.85 9.86 -9.17
CA ARG A 190 -3.12 10.43 -8.03
C ARG A 190 -1.79 9.71 -7.76
N LEU A 191 -1.72 8.40 -8.00
CA LEU A 191 -0.56 7.57 -7.71
C LEU A 191 0.47 7.52 -8.84
N LEU A 192 0.04 7.65 -10.09
CA LEU A 192 0.91 7.56 -11.28
C LEU A 192 2.25 8.33 -11.20
N PRO A 193 2.32 9.60 -10.75
CA PRO A 193 3.60 10.29 -10.62
C PRO A 193 4.59 9.64 -9.66
N ILE A 194 4.10 8.78 -8.75
CA ILE A 194 4.87 8.15 -7.67
C ILE A 194 5.12 6.67 -8.00
N SER A 195 4.11 5.95 -8.51
CA SER A 195 4.24 4.54 -8.85
C SER A 195 5.05 4.31 -10.13
N HIS A 196 4.91 5.19 -11.12
CA HIS A 196 5.56 5.10 -12.44
C HIS A 196 6.18 6.45 -12.86
N PRO A 197 7.20 6.96 -12.13
CA PRO A 197 7.75 8.29 -12.35
C PRO A 197 8.36 8.48 -13.75
N GLU A 198 8.96 7.43 -14.33
CA GLU A 198 9.53 7.46 -15.68
C GLU A 198 8.42 7.64 -16.73
N ASP A 199 7.42 6.75 -16.75
CA ASP A 199 6.26 6.84 -17.65
C ASP A 199 5.50 8.15 -17.48
N TRP A 200 5.35 8.62 -16.23
CA TRP A 200 4.70 9.89 -15.94
C TRP A 200 5.44 11.08 -16.56
N SER A 201 6.77 11.05 -16.54
CA SER A 201 7.60 12.12 -17.11
C SER A 201 7.44 12.23 -18.64
N GLU A 202 7.19 11.10 -19.30
CA GLU A 202 6.95 11.01 -20.74
C GLU A 202 5.48 11.26 -21.13
N ALA A 203 4.57 11.22 -20.15
CA ALA A 203 3.15 11.40 -20.39
C ALA A 203 2.79 12.80 -20.89
N SER A 204 1.85 12.86 -21.83
CA SER A 204 1.35 14.12 -22.39
C SER A 204 0.83 15.05 -21.29
N GLU A 205 1.02 16.36 -21.46
CA GLU A 205 0.54 17.36 -20.49
C GLU A 205 -0.98 17.26 -20.26
N LYS A 206 -1.75 16.96 -21.32
CA LYS A 206 -3.19 16.73 -21.25
C LYS A 206 -3.54 15.57 -20.31
N PHE A 207 -2.77 14.47 -20.36
CA PHE A 207 -2.95 13.33 -19.48
C PHE A 207 -2.58 13.69 -18.04
N ARG A 208 -1.43 14.35 -17.83
CA ARG A 208 -0.99 14.76 -16.48
C ARG A 208 -1.97 15.71 -15.80
N ARG A 209 -2.66 16.57 -16.56
CA ARG A 209 -3.74 17.45 -16.05
C ARG A 209 -5.04 16.73 -15.70
N GLY A 210 -5.20 15.45 -16.03
CA GLY A 210 -6.45 14.72 -15.81
C GLY A 210 -7.60 15.21 -16.68
N ASP A 211 -7.32 15.89 -17.80
CA ASP A 211 -8.36 16.48 -18.66
C ASP A 211 -9.27 15.43 -19.34
N TYR A 212 -8.92 14.15 -19.25
CA TYR A 212 -9.74 13.02 -19.71
C TYR A 212 -10.85 12.62 -18.72
N PHE A 213 -10.80 13.08 -17.46
CA PHE A 213 -11.89 12.91 -16.49
C PHE A 213 -13.08 13.84 -16.75
N LYS A 214 -12.81 14.99 -17.36
CA LYS A 214 -13.78 16.03 -17.65
C LYS A 214 -14.58 15.70 -18.92
N GLY A 215 -15.06 14.46 -19.05
CA GLY A 215 -15.76 13.97 -20.24
C GLY A 215 -16.62 15.07 -20.85
N THR A 216 -16.48 15.26 -22.17
CA THR A 216 -17.20 16.27 -22.95
C THR A 216 -18.65 16.35 -22.50
N GLU A 217 -19.00 17.42 -21.78
CA GLU A 217 -20.37 17.89 -21.72
C GLU A 217 -20.77 18.21 -23.16
N ALA A 218 -21.45 17.27 -23.81
CA ALA A 218 -22.04 17.40 -25.13
C ALA A 218 -23.42 16.75 -25.12
#